data_AF-A0A832TWU2-F1
#
_entry.id   AF-A0A832TWU2-F1
#
_cell.length_a   1.000
_cell.length_b   1.000
_cell.length_c   1.000
_cell.angle_alpha   90.00
_cell.angle_beta   90.00
_cell.angle_gamma   90.00
#
_symmetry.space_group_name_H-M   'P 1'
#
loop_
_entity.id
_entity.type
_entity.pdbx_description
1 polymer ?
#
loop_
_entity_poly.entity_id
_entity_poly.type
_entity_poly.pdbx_seq_one_letter_code
_entity_poly.pdbx_strand_id
1 'polypeptide(L)' 'HCICAAILTGKAKPSQCSNFGKDCTPKSPAGPCMVSQEGMCYNWFRYSREGGNRVA' A
#
# COMPACT_ATOMS: atom_id res chain seq x y z
N HIS A 1 -7.47 -2.21 -10.85
CA HIS A 1 -8.07 -3.17 -9.88
C HIS A 1 -7.27 -3.08 -8.59
N CYS A 2 -7.84 -2.57 -7.50
CA CYS A 2 -7.13 -2.41 -6.22
C CYS A 2 -7.14 -3.73 -5.42
N ILE A 3 -6.01 -4.14 -4.85
CA ILE A 3 -5.90 -5.36 -4.02
C ILE A 3 -5.93 -5.09 -2.51
N CYS A 4 -6.55 -3.97 -2.09
CA CYS A 4 -6.65 -3.56 -0.69
C CYS A 4 -7.10 -4.70 0.25
N ALA A 5 -8.11 -5.48 -0.15
CA ALA A 5 -8.63 -6.58 0.66
C ALA A 5 -7.58 -7.67 0.91
N ALA A 6 -6.74 -7.98 -0.07
CA ALA A 6 -5.65 -8.94 0.09
C ALA A 6 -4.54 -8.39 1.00
N ILE A 7 -4.28 -7.08 0.93
CA ILE A 7 -3.30 -6.41 1.80
C ILE A 7 -3.77 -6.41 3.25
N LEU A 8 -5.04 -6.05 3.50
CA LEU A 8 -5.63 -6.06 4.84
C LEU A 8 -5.66 -7.46 5.47
N THR A 9 -5.79 -8.50 4.65
CA THR A 9 -5.75 -9.90 5.11
C THR A 9 -4.35 -10.50 5.15
N GLY A 10 -3.31 -9.70 4.88
CA GLY A 10 -1.91 -10.16 4.87
C GLY A 10 -1.56 -11.13 3.73
N LYS A 11 -2.47 -11.33 2.77
CA LYS A 11 -2.27 -12.21 1.60
C LYS A 11 -1.38 -11.57 0.53
N ALA A 12 -1.26 -10.25 0.52
CA ALA A 12 -0.43 -9.51 -0.41
C ALA A 12 0.21 -8.28 0.27
N LYS A 13 1.30 -7.77 -0.29
CA LYS A 13 1.94 -6.51 0.13
C LYS A 13 1.53 -5.36 -0.79
N PRO A 14 1.56 -4.10 -0.33
CA PRO A 14 1.34 -2.93 -1.19
C PRO A 14 2.24 -2.90 -2.42
N SER A 15 3.49 -3.36 -2.31
CA SER A 15 4.43 -3.52 -3.42
C SER A 15 4.00 -4.53 -4.50
N GLN A 16 3.07 -5.44 -4.20
CA GLN A 16 2.51 -6.40 -5.16
C GLN A 16 1.29 -5.84 -5.90
N CYS A 17 0.82 -4.64 -5.54
CA CYS A 17 -0.28 -3.97 -6.23
C CYS A 17 0.26 -3.20 -7.44
N SER A 18 -0.19 -3.55 -8.65
CA SER A 18 0.26 -2.88 -9.88
C SER A 18 -0.02 -1.37 -9.93
N ASN A 19 -1.06 -0.93 -9.21
CA ASN A 19 -1.48 0.47 -9.16
C ASN A 19 -0.73 1.26 -8.08
N PHE A 20 -0.07 0.60 -7.12
CA PHE A 20 0.55 1.24 -5.98
C PHE A 20 1.75 2.12 -6.41
N GLY A 21 1.70 3.40 -6.02
CA GLY A 21 2.75 4.39 -6.33
C GLY A 21 2.74 4.91 -7.78
N LYS A 22 1.87 4.37 -8.65
CA LYS A 22 1.62 4.86 -10.01
C LYS A 22 0.32 5.64 -10.03
N ASP A 23 -0.80 4.94 -10.23
CA ASP A 23 -2.14 5.53 -10.26
C ASP A 23 -2.74 5.70 -8.85
N CYS A 24 -2.36 4.83 -7.92
CA CYS A 24 -2.77 4.88 -6.52
C CYS A 24 -1.72 5.64 -5.71
N THR A 25 -2.03 6.89 -5.36
CA THR A 25 -1.19 7.79 -4.57
C THR A 25 -2.05 8.51 -3.53
N PRO A 26 -1.47 9.17 -2.51
CA PRO A 26 -2.24 9.97 -1.55
C PRO A 26 -3.13 11.04 -2.20
N LYS A 27 -2.72 11.58 -3.35
CA LYS A 27 -3.47 12.59 -4.11
C LYS A 27 -4.58 11.97 -4.98
N SER A 28 -4.38 10.73 -5.42
CA SER A 28 -5.35 9.96 -6.20
C SER A 28 -5.46 8.54 -5.63
N PRO A 29 -6.22 8.36 -4.53
CA PRO A 29 -6.31 7.08 -3.86
C PRO A 29 -7.25 6.14 -4.63
N ALA A 30 -6.75 4.97 -5.03
CA ALA A 30 -7.57 3.95 -5.71
C ALA A 30 -8.41 3.08 -4.75
N GLY A 31 -8.23 3.24 -3.44
CA GLY A 31 -8.92 2.45 -2.42
C GLY A 31 -8.61 2.91 -0.98
N PRO A 32 -9.35 2.39 0.01
CA PRO A 32 -9.33 2.92 1.39
C PRO A 32 -7.96 2.82 2.06
N CYS A 33 -7.13 1.82 1.71
CA CYS A 33 -5.80 1.67 2.29
C CYS A 33 -4.82 2.78 1.89
N MET A 34 -5.14 3.56 0.85
CA MET A 34 -4.37 4.74 0.41
C MET A 34 -5.02 6.06 0.84
N VAL A 35 -6.31 6.07 1.18
CA VAL A 35 -7.03 7.26 1.64
C VAL A 35 -6.63 7.61 3.08
N SER A 36 -6.58 6.61 3.95
CA SER A 36 -6.30 6.83 5.38
C SER A 36 -4.80 6.87 5.65
N GLN A 37 -4.37 7.76 6.54
CA GLN A 37 -2.99 7.79 7.04
C GLN A 37 -2.61 6.55 7.85
N GLU A 38 -3.60 5.87 8.42
CA GLU A 38 -3.43 4.57 9.08
C GLU A 38 -3.46 3.40 8.09
N GLY A 39 -3.78 3.69 6.82
CA GLY A 39 -3.85 2.70 5.76
C GLY A 39 -2.48 2.09 5.48
N MET A 40 -2.46 0.77 5.30
CA MET A 40 -1.22 0.03 5.02
C MET A 40 -0.54 0.53 3.74
N CYS A 41 -1.31 0.90 2.70
CA CYS A 41 -0.73 1.44 1.48
C CYS A 41 -0.21 2.88 1.68
N TYR A 42 -0.93 3.74 2.39
CA TYR A 42 -0.46 5.09 2.67
C TYR A 42 0.87 5.08 3.45
N ASN A 43 0.93 4.28 4.52
CA ASN A 43 2.17 4.11 5.30
C ASN A 43 3.29 3.53 4.44
N TRP A 44 3.00 2.51 3.62
CA TRP A 44 3.98 1.96 2.71
C TRP A 44 4.49 3.00 1.72
N PHE A 45 3.63 3.86 1.18
CA PHE A 45 4.00 4.89 0.22
C PHE A 45 4.85 5.99 0.88
N ARG A 46 4.53 6.35 2.13
CA ARG A 46 5.24 7.39 2.88
C ARG A 46 6.57 6.91 3.47
N TYR A 47 6.64 5.65 3.93
CA TYR A 47 7.77 5.15 4.72
C TYR A 47 8.59 4.06 4.02
N SER A 48 8.10 3.39 2.97
CA SER A 48 8.96 2.47 2.21
C SER A 48 9.93 3.23 1.33
N ARG A 49 11.02 3.68 1.96
CA ARG A 49 12.30 3.91 1.29
C ARG A 49 13.00 2.56 1.33
N GLU A 50 12.98 1.86 0.20
CA GLU A 50 13.78 0.67 -0.15
C GLU A 50 14.26 -0.25 0.99
N GLY A 51 13.72 -1.47 1.03
CA GLY A 51 14.34 -2.58 1.79
C GLY A 51 13.40 -3.27 2.76
N GLY A 52 12.39 -3.97 2.23
CA GLY A 52 11.58 -4.89 3.01
C GLY A 52 12.34 -6.16 3.41
N ASN A 53 13.42 -6.04 4.19
CA ASN A 53 14.02 -7.16 4.88
C ASN A 53 14.19 -6.86 6.37
N ARG A 54 13.62 -7.78 7.17
CA ARG A 54 13.70 -8.00 8.62
C ARG A 54 12.55 -7.40 9.45
N VAL A 55 11.46 -8.15 9.65
CA VAL A 55 11.14 -9.08 10.77
C VAL A 55 11.57 -8.60 12.16
N ALA A 56 10.60 -8.08 12.94
CA ALA A 56 10.18 -8.55 14.27
C ALA A 56 8.81 -7.95 14.58
#